data_AF-A0A969F5J3-F1
#
_entry.id   AF-A0A969F5J3-F1
#
_cell.length_a   1.000
_cell.length_b   1.000
_cell.length_c   1.000
_cell.angle_alpha   90.00
_cell.angle_beta   90.00
_cell.angle_gamma   90.00
#
_symmetry.space_group_name_H-M   'P 1'
#
loop_
_entity.id
_entity.type
_entity.pdbx_description
1 polymer ?
#
loop_
_entity_poly.entity_id
_entity_poly.type
_entity_poly.pdbx_seq_one_letter_code
_entity_poly.pdbx_strand_id
1 'polypeptide(L)'
;MTLSLTRSEEMLATNPAPAAELHVKLGAKQDGTFVALQGDIKVDTGCFPSYHGIAAWLLGSFYQPPHMESRYTEVFTHKVSPAAYRAPGAP
;
A
#
# COMPACT_ATOMS: atom_id res chain seq x y z
N MET A 1 33.59 6.36 16.98
CA MET A 1 33.57 6.64 15.52
C MET A 1 32.14 6.95 15.16
N THR A 2 31.90 8.05 14.45
CA THR A 2 30.55 8.48 14.07
C THR A 2 30.42 8.43 12.54
N LEU A 3 29.27 7.98 12.06
CA LEU A 3 28.91 7.97 10.65
C LEU A 3 27.68 8.87 10.47
N SER A 4 27.74 9.79 9.50
CA SER A 4 26.61 10.62 9.10
C SER A 4 26.49 10.56 7.59
N LEU A 5 25.29 10.26 7.10
CA LEU A 5 25.00 10.29 5.67
C LEU A 5 24.83 11.75 5.22
N THR A 6 25.30 12.04 4.01
CA THR A 6 24.88 13.23 3.27
C THR A 6 23.42 13.11 2.85
N ARG A 7 22.79 14.23 2.47
CA ARG A 7 21.39 14.23 2.03
C ARG A 7 21.16 13.30 0.83
N SER A 8 22.08 13.27 -0.12
CA SER A 8 21.96 12.41 -1.30
C SER A 8 22.09 10.93 -0.93
N GLU A 9 23.01 10.59 -0.03
CA GLU A 9 23.18 9.21 0.45
C GLU A 9 21.94 8.74 1.21
N GLU A 10 21.36 9.58 2.07
CA GLU A 10 20.14 9.23 2.79
C GLU A 10 18.97 8.99 1.84
N MET A 11 18.73 9.87 0.87
CA MET A 11 17.63 9.71 -0.09
C MET A 11 17.78 8.50 -1.03
N LEU A 12 19.02 8.08 -1.33
CA LEU A 12 19.28 6.96 -2.25
C LEU A 12 19.38 5.60 -1.55
N ALA A 13 19.89 5.57 -0.32
CA ALA A 13 20.26 4.32 0.36
C ALA A 13 19.29 3.91 1.48
N THR A 14 18.45 4.83 1.96
CA THR A 14 17.50 4.53 3.05
C THR A 14 16.12 4.15 2.49
N ASN A 15 15.12 4.08 3.36
CA ASN A 15 13.83 3.50 3.04
C ASN A 15 12.78 4.58 2.70
N PRO A 16 12.35 4.72 1.43
CA PRO A 16 11.31 5.66 1.04
C PRO A 16 9.90 5.16 1.43
N ALA A 17 8.90 6.01 1.20
CA ALA A 17 7.50 5.59 1.23
C ALA A 17 7.22 4.57 0.11
N PRO A 18 6.38 3.55 0.36
CA PRO A 18 6.02 2.57 -0.65
C PRO A 18 5.17 3.20 -1.76
N ALA A 19 5.45 2.84 -3.01
CA ALA A 19 4.56 3.15 -4.13
C ALA A 19 3.48 2.06 -4.23
N ALA A 20 2.24 2.46 -4.52
CA ALA A 20 1.12 1.53 -4.65
C ALA A 20 0.28 1.85 -5.89
N GLU A 21 -0.19 0.79 -6.55
CA GLU A 21 -1.19 0.84 -7.63
C GLU A 21 -2.43 0.10 -7.15
N LEU A 22 -3.59 0.76 -7.24
CA LEU A 22 -4.87 0.21 -6.80
C LEU A 22 -5.84 0.18 -7.96
N HIS A 23 -6.35 -1.00 -8.27
CA HIS A 23 -7.51 -1.17 -9.14
C HIS A 23 -8.72 -1.55 -8.29
N VAL A 24 -9.72 -0.67 -8.26
CA VAL A 24 -10.90 -0.82 -7.43
C VAL A 24 -12.14 -0.86 -8.31
N LYS A 25 -13.00 -1.84 -8.05
CA LYS A 25 -14.33 -1.95 -8.64
C LYS A 25 -15.37 -1.88 -7.52
N LEU A 26 -16.25 -0.89 -7.63
CA LEU A 26 -17.31 -0.64 -6.66
C LEU A 26 -18.68 -0.85 -7.31
N GLY A 27 -19.54 -1.62 -6.64
CA GLY A 27 -20.94 -1.79 -7.02
C GLY A 27 -21.83 -0.94 -6.12
N ALA A 28 -22.74 -0.18 -6.71
CA ALA A 28 -23.73 0.62 -6.01
C ALA A 28 -25.11 0.50 -6.66
N LYS A 29 -26.17 0.66 -5.86
CA LYS A 29 -27.55 0.80 -6.34
C LYS A 29 -27.80 2.24 -6.83
N GLN A 30 -28.93 2.45 -7.52
CA GLN A 30 -29.37 3.79 -7.93
C GLN A 30 -29.60 4.74 -6.74
N ASP A 31 -29.93 4.20 -5.57
CA ASP A 31 -30.11 4.97 -4.32
C ASP A 31 -28.78 5.34 -3.62
N GLY A 32 -27.64 4.94 -4.19
CA GLY A 32 -26.30 5.20 -3.64
C GLY A 32 -25.79 4.15 -2.65
N THR A 33 -26.60 3.14 -2.28
CA THR A 33 -26.16 2.07 -1.38
C THR A 33 -25.08 1.21 -2.03
N PHE A 34 -23.91 1.09 -1.39
CA PHE A 34 -22.85 0.18 -1.83
C PHE A 34 -23.23 -1.28 -1.56
N VAL A 35 -22.99 -2.14 -2.54
CA VAL A 35 -23.36 -3.56 -2.48
C VAL A 35 -22.17 -4.50 -2.65
N ALA A 36 -21.12 -4.07 -3.32
CA ALA A 36 -19.92 -4.87 -3.52
C ALA A 36 -18.67 -4.01 -3.67
N LEU A 37 -17.53 -4.48 -3.15
CA LEU A 37 -16.22 -3.88 -3.38
C LEU A 37 -15.20 -4.97 -3.74
N GLN A 38 -14.47 -4.76 -4.83
CA GLN A 38 -13.33 -5.59 -5.21
C GLN A 38 -12.10 -4.70 -5.37
N GLY A 39 -11.00 -5.04 -4.71
CA GLY A 39 -9.74 -4.32 -4.81
C GLY A 39 -8.57 -5.21 -5.17
N ASP A 40 -7.77 -4.80 -6.14
CA ASP A 40 -6.42 -5.34 -6.41
C ASP A 40 -5.39 -4.26 -6.06
N ILE A 41 -4.59 -4.54 -5.04
CA ILE A 41 -3.60 -3.62 -4.46
C ILE A 41 -2.23 -4.20 -4.71
N LYS A 42 -1.42 -3.49 -5.49
CA LYS A 42 -0.02 -3.84 -5.75
C LYS A 42 0.86 -2.82 -5.07
N VAL A 43 1.80 -3.29 -4.26
CA VAL A 43 2.75 -2.43 -3.57
C VAL A 43 4.16 -2.80 -4.01
N ASP A 44 4.93 -1.79 -4.42
CA ASP A 44 6.35 -1.96 -4.68
C ASP A 44 7.09 -2.08 -3.35
N THR A 45 7.71 -3.24 -3.13
CA THR A 45 8.42 -3.58 -1.89
C THR A 45 9.94 -3.51 -2.04
N GLY A 46 10.43 -3.11 -3.21
CA GLY A 46 11.85 -3.14 -3.51
C GLY A 46 12.40 -4.56 -3.46
N CYS A 47 13.61 -4.73 -2.93
CA CYS A 47 14.33 -6.00 -2.93
C CYS A 47 13.97 -6.95 -1.77
N PHE A 48 13.21 -6.52 -0.76
CA PHE A 48 12.85 -7.33 0.41
C PHE A 48 11.34 -7.32 0.70
N PRO A 49 10.80 -8.38 1.34
CA PRO A 49 9.40 -8.42 1.74
C PRO A 49 9.04 -7.27 2.68
N SER A 50 7.77 -6.85 2.69
CA SER A 50 7.32 -5.70 3.47
C SER A 50 6.18 -6.06 4.43
N TYR A 51 5.73 -5.08 5.21
CA TYR A 51 4.64 -5.23 6.18
C TYR A 51 3.39 -4.42 5.81
N HIS A 52 3.26 -4.00 4.54
CA HIS A 52 2.20 -3.05 4.12
C HIS A 52 0.85 -3.72 3.77
N GLY A 53 0.66 -5.00 4.12
CA GLY A 53 -0.58 -5.74 3.85
C GLY A 53 -1.84 -5.19 4.55
N ILE A 54 -1.67 -4.31 5.55
CA ILE A 54 -2.79 -3.61 6.21
C ILE A 54 -3.63 -2.78 5.23
N ALA A 55 -3.06 -2.34 4.10
CA ALA A 55 -3.76 -1.61 3.06
C ALA A 55 -5.01 -2.36 2.55
N ALA A 56 -4.93 -3.69 2.42
CA ALA A 56 -6.04 -4.51 1.94
C ALA A 56 -7.18 -4.65 2.94
N TRP A 57 -6.88 -4.53 4.23
CA TRP A 57 -7.91 -4.51 5.28
C TRP A 57 -8.62 -3.16 5.34
N LEU A 58 -7.88 -2.07 5.13
CA LEU A 58 -8.40 -0.71 5.26
C LEU A 58 -9.23 -0.25 4.07
N LEU A 59 -9.09 -0.88 2.89
CA LEU A 59 -9.83 -0.48 1.68
C LEU A 59 -11.37 -0.47 1.87
N GLY A 60 -11.91 -1.33 2.73
CA GLY A 60 -13.35 -1.39 3.04
C GLY A 60 -13.68 -1.17 4.51
N SER A 61 -12.81 -0.51 5.29
CA SER A 61 -12.99 -0.40 6.74
C SER A 61 -14.14 0.52 7.15
N PHE A 62 -14.32 1.66 6.46
CA PHE A 62 -15.32 2.68 6.83
C PHE A 62 -16.69 2.45 6.18
N TYR A 63 -16.69 2.00 4.93
CA TYR A 63 -17.89 1.69 4.19
C TYR A 63 -17.83 0.20 3.88
N GLN A 64 -18.64 -0.58 4.61
CA GLN A 64 -18.61 -2.04 4.63
C GLN A 64 -19.72 -2.59 3.72
N PRO A 65 -19.50 -2.71 2.40
CA PRO A 65 -20.47 -3.38 1.54
C PRO A 65 -20.59 -4.86 1.97
N PRO A 66 -21.77 -5.46 1.78
CA PRO A 66 -22.03 -6.85 2.20
C PRO A 66 -21.19 -7.89 1.45
N HIS A 67 -20.63 -7.53 0.29
CA HIS A 67 -19.74 -8.39 -0.49
C HIS A 67 -18.40 -7.69 -0.72
N MET A 68 -17.31 -8.31 -0.27
CA MET A 68 -15.99 -7.70 -0.39
C MET A 68 -14.91 -8.74 -0.70
N GLU A 69 -14.03 -8.40 -1.63
CA GLU A 69 -12.79 -9.11 -1.92
C GLU A 69 -11.65 -8.10 -2.04
N SER A 70 -10.55 -8.32 -1.34
CA SER A 70 -9.31 -7.56 -1.53
C SER A 70 -8.14 -8.50 -1.75
N ARG A 71 -7.31 -8.16 -2.75
CA ARG A 71 -6.07 -8.85 -3.07
C ARG A 71 -4.92 -7.90 -2.85
N TYR A 72 -3.92 -8.38 -2.12
CA TYR A 72 -2.67 -7.67 -1.88
C TYR A 72 -1.53 -8.42 -2.55
N THR A 73 -0.73 -7.72 -3.34
CA THR A 73 0.44 -8.27 -4.02
C THR A 73 1.67 -7.42 -3.71
N GLU A 74 2.70 -8.07 -3.16
CA GLU A 74 4.03 -7.49 -3.05
C GLU A 74 4.77 -7.63 -4.37
N VAL A 75 5.20 -6.51 -4.93
CA VAL A 75 5.98 -6.48 -6.16
C VAL A 75 7.45 -6.29 -5.77
N PHE A 76 8.26 -7.29 -6.06
CA PHE A 76 9.72 -7.22 -5.88
C PHE A 76 10.35 -6.49 -7.05
N THR A 77 11.18 -5.50 -6.76
CA THR A 77 11.86 -4.68 -7.77
C THR A 77 13.34 -4.48 -7.43
N HIS A 78 14.13 -4.00 -8.40
CA HIS A 78 15.54 -3.66 -8.21
C HIS A 78 15.75 -2.28 -7.54
N LYS A 79 14.83 -1.87 -6.67
CA LYS A 79 14.90 -0.62 -5.91
C LYS A 79 15.19 -0.89 -4.43
N VAL A 80 15.67 0.14 -3.73
CA VAL A 80 15.76 0.10 -2.26
C VAL A 80 14.38 -0.19 -1.67
N SER A 81 14.34 -1.05 -0.64
CA SER A 81 13.07 -1.45 -0.03
C SER A 81 12.45 -0.27 0.75
N PRO A 82 11.15 0.03 0.57
CA PRO A 82 10.48 1.03 1.37
C PRO A 82 10.28 0.56 2.82
N ALA A 83 9.99 1.49 3.71
CA ALA A 83 9.68 1.20 5.10
C ALA A 83 8.48 2.04 5.57
N ALA A 84 8.23 1.99 6.88
CA ALA A 84 7.19 2.78 7.49
C ALA A 84 7.41 4.28 7.24
N TYR A 85 6.45 4.88 6.54
CA TYR A 85 6.35 6.32 6.36
C TYR A 85 4.95 6.72 6.78
N ARG A 86 4.83 7.66 7.74
CA ARG A 86 3.61 8.14 8.43
C ARG A 86 2.31 7.41 8.03
N ALA A 87 1.81 6.57 8.93
CA ALA A 87 0.67 5.66 8.70
C ALA A 87 1.00 4.54 7.68
N PRO A 88 1.81 3.55 8.09
CA PRO A 88 2.39 2.54 7.19
C PRO A 88 1.30 1.69 6.51
N GLY A 89 1.17 1.83 5.20
CA GLY A 89 0.16 1.13 4.39
C GLY A 89 -1.24 1.76 4.45
N ALA A 90 -1.38 2.96 5.00
CA ALA A 90 -2.66 3.60 5.29
C ALA A 90 -2.56 5.14 5.27
N PRO A 91 -2.36 5.79 4.10
CA PRO A 91 -2.18 7.24 4.02
C PRO A 91 -3.41 8.04 4.49
#